data_AF-A0A521TIN6-F1
#
_entry.id   AF-A0A521TIN6-F1
#
_cell.length_a   1.000
_cell.length_b   1.000
_cell.length_c   1.000
_cell.angle_alpha   90.00
_cell.angle_beta   90.00
_cell.angle_gamma   90.00
#
_symmetry.space_group_name_H-M   'P 1'
#
loop_
_entity.id
_entity.type
_entity.pdbx_description
1 polymer ?
#
loop_
_entity_poly.entity_id
_entity_poly.type
_entity_poly.pdbx_seq_one_letter_code
_entity_poly.pdbx_strand_id
1 'polypeptide(L)'
;MSSKKFAGIGIGIIAVIAITAISISNTSEVQLSMPNSSDLQGLEQGNIAPDFSLIDPEKGFISKQSFQGKPLFVFFTTTWCTPC
;
A
#
# COMPACT_ATOMS: atom_id res chain seq x y z
N MET A 1 -40.40 43.98 31.97
CA MET A 1 -40.30 43.74 30.51
C MET A 1 -38.82 43.68 30.11
N SER A 2 -38.19 42.50 30.17
CA SER A 2 -36.92 42.14 29.47
C SER A 2 -36.30 40.88 30.10
N SER A 3 -36.67 39.69 29.62
CA SER A 3 -35.95 38.43 29.93
C SER A 3 -35.82 37.48 28.73
N LYS A 4 -36.29 37.89 27.54
CA LYS A 4 -36.29 37.03 26.35
C LYS A 4 -34.99 37.06 25.54
N LYS A 5 -33.99 37.86 25.93
CA LYS A 5 -32.74 38.01 25.15
C LYS A 5 -31.66 36.97 25.45
N PHE A 6 -31.79 36.19 26.53
CA PHE A 6 -30.81 35.16 26.90
C PHE A 6 -31.12 33.78 26.31
N ALA A 7 -32.38 33.52 25.91
CA ALA A 7 -32.76 32.25 25.28
C ALA A 7 -32.17 32.07 23.87
N GLY A 8 -31.93 33.17 23.13
CA GLY A 8 -31.35 33.09 21.78
C GLY A 8 -29.84 32.82 21.74
N ILE A 9 -29.10 33.24 22.77
CA ILE A 9 -27.64 33.08 22.85
C ILE A 9 -27.28 31.63 23.18
N GLY A 10 -28.01 30.99 24.10
CA GLY A 10 -27.79 29.58 24.43
C GLY A 10 -28.04 28.64 23.26
N ILE A 11 -29.10 28.88 22.47
CA ILE A 11 -29.41 28.10 21.28
C ILE A 11 -28.37 28.32 20.17
N GLY A 12 -27.89 29.56 20.01
CA GLY A 12 -26.81 29.88 19.07
C GLY A 12 -25.50 29.18 19.41
N ILE A 13 -25.10 29.15 20.69
CA ILE A 13 -23.87 28.47 21.13
C ILE A 13 -24.00 26.95 20.97
N ILE A 14 -25.15 26.36 21.31
CA ILE A 14 -25.39 24.92 21.11
C ILE A 14 -25.35 24.56 19.63
N ALA A 15 -25.92 25.40 18.76
CA ALA A 15 -25.85 25.21 17.31
C ALA A 15 -24.41 25.33 16.78
N VAL A 16 -23.62 26.30 17.25
CA VAL A 16 -22.20 26.45 16.87
C VAL A 16 -21.37 25.25 17.35
N ILE A 17 -21.57 24.79 18.59
CA ILE A 17 -20.89 23.60 19.12
C ILE A 17 -21.26 22.37 18.27
N ALA A 18 -22.55 22.18 17.95
CA ALA A 18 -22.99 21.09 17.09
C ALA A 18 -22.38 21.16 15.68
N ILE A 19 -22.33 22.34 15.06
CA ILE A 19 -21.72 22.55 13.74
C ILE A 19 -20.21 22.27 13.77
N THR A 20 -19.49 22.74 14.79
CA THR A 20 -18.04 22.47 14.93
C THR A 20 -17.74 21.00 15.21
N ALA A 21 -18.60 20.30 15.97
CA ALA A 21 -18.44 18.88 16.24
C ALA A 21 -18.62 18.02 14.97
N ILE A 22 -19.55 18.39 14.09
CA ILE A 22 -19.79 17.69 12.82
C ILE A 22 -18.56 17.77 11.90
N SER A 23 -17.79 18.87 11.92
CA SER A 23 -16.57 19.00 11.13
C SER A 23 -15.41 18.11 11.62
N ILE A 24 -15.36 17.78 12.90
CA ILE A 24 -14.24 17.01 13.49
C ILE A 24 -14.45 15.49 13.30
N SER A 25 -15.69 15.04 13.09
CA SER A 25 -16.01 13.62 12.89
C SER A 25 -15.54 13.05 11.56
N ASN A 26 -15.04 13.86 10.63
CA ASN A 26 -14.43 13.39 9.38
C ASN A 26 -12.94 13.05 9.58
N THR A 27 -12.62 12.36 10.67
CA THR A 27 -11.34 11.68 10.79
C THR A 27 -11.46 10.44 9.91
N SER A 28 -11.05 10.57 8.64
CA SER A 28 -10.79 9.40 7.81
C SER A 28 -9.80 8.54 8.58
N GLU A 29 -10.29 7.45 9.14
CA GLU A 29 -9.46 6.35 9.56
C GLU A 29 -8.60 5.99 8.34
N VAL A 30 -7.36 6.47 8.34
CA VAL A 30 -6.32 5.91 7.49
C VAL A 30 -6.20 4.49 7.99
N GLN A 31 -7.00 3.62 7.40
CA GLN A 31 -6.73 2.20 7.38
C GLN A 31 -5.35 2.13 6.73
N LEU A 32 -4.32 2.11 7.56
CA LEU A 32 -3.09 1.45 7.21
C LEU A 32 -3.54 0.02 6.95
N SER A 33 -3.94 -0.22 5.69
CA SER A 33 -3.93 -1.53 5.08
C SER A 33 -2.51 -2.00 5.36
N MET A 34 -2.35 -2.75 6.45
CA MET A 34 -1.10 -3.39 6.78
C MET A 34 -0.80 -4.15 5.50
N PRO A 35 0.29 -3.81 4.76
CA PRO A 35 0.64 -4.60 3.62
C PRO A 35 0.70 -6.00 4.20
N ASN A 36 -0.20 -6.85 3.70
CA ASN A 36 -0.20 -8.24 4.05
C ASN A 36 1.28 -8.64 4.03
N SER A 37 1.77 -9.28 5.07
CA SER A 37 3.14 -9.82 5.08
C SER A 37 3.30 -10.93 4.02
N SER A 38 2.54 -10.88 2.92
CA SER A 38 2.95 -11.29 1.60
C SER A 38 4.26 -10.60 1.28
N ASP A 39 5.35 -11.28 1.65
CA ASP A 39 6.67 -11.21 1.06
C ASP A 39 6.84 -10.05 0.09
N LEU A 40 7.46 -8.97 0.58
CA LEU A 40 7.83 -7.84 -0.27
C LEU A 40 8.63 -8.42 -1.43
N GLN A 41 8.03 -8.42 -2.63
CA GLN A 41 8.69 -8.83 -3.87
C GLN A 41 9.31 -7.60 -4.50
N GLY A 42 10.54 -7.72 -4.99
CA GLY A 42 11.16 -6.62 -5.71
C GLY A 42 12.68 -6.59 -5.61
N LEU A 43 13.22 -5.41 -5.91
CA LEU A 43 14.66 -5.18 -6.10
C LEU A 43 15.40 -4.82 -4.80
N GLU A 44 14.69 -4.45 -3.75
CA GLU A 44 15.31 -4.09 -2.48
C GLU A 44 15.91 -5.34 -1.80
N GLN A 45 17.00 -5.13 -1.07
CA GLN A 45 17.65 -6.24 -0.37
C GLN A 45 16.70 -6.86 0.67
N GLY A 46 16.63 -8.19 0.68
CA GLY A 46 15.73 -8.93 1.56
C GLY A 46 14.35 -9.17 0.96
N ASN A 47 14.00 -8.48 -0.14
CA ASN A 47 12.81 -8.79 -0.90
C ASN A 47 12.97 -10.11 -1.65
N ILE A 48 11.85 -10.79 -1.83
CA ILE A 48 11.82 -12.04 -2.58
C ILE A 48 11.85 -11.75 -4.08
N ALA A 49 12.63 -12.56 -4.79
CA ALA A 49 12.68 -12.50 -6.24
C ALA A 49 11.26 -12.68 -6.83
N PRO A 50 10.86 -11.82 -7.78
CA PRO A 50 9.60 -11.97 -8.50
C PRO A 50 9.47 -13.36 -9.10
N ASP A 51 8.23 -13.85 -9.22
CA ASP A 51 7.99 -15.09 -9.93
C ASP A 51 8.22 -14.93 -11.45
N PHE A 52 8.66 -15.99 -12.10
CA PHE A 52 8.87 -16.02 -13.55
C PHE A 52 8.56 -17.38 -14.13
N SER A 53 8.12 -17.39 -15.39
CA SER A 53 7.96 -18.58 -16.21
C SER A 53 8.42 -18.25 -17.62
N LEU A 54 9.44 -18.96 -18.09
CA LEU A 54 10.12 -18.70 -19.37
C LEU A 54 10.34 -20.02 -20.11
N ILE A 55 10.50 -19.93 -21.43
CA ILE A 55 10.87 -21.07 -22.26
C ILE A 55 12.40 -21.06 -22.42
N ASP A 56 13.06 -22.07 -21.88
CA ASP A 56 14.46 -22.41 -22.15
C ASP A 56 14.53 -23.23 -23.46
N PRO A 57 15.39 -22.86 -24.43
CA PRO A 57 15.48 -23.55 -25.72
C PRO A 57 15.86 -25.04 -25.62
N GLU A 58 16.51 -25.47 -24.53
CA GLU A 58 16.96 -26.85 -24.31
C GLU A 58 16.10 -27.59 -23.29
N LYS A 59 15.65 -26.90 -22.24
CA LYS A 59 14.97 -27.50 -21.08
C LYS A 59 13.45 -27.34 -21.11
N GLY A 60 12.91 -26.58 -22.06
CA GLY A 60 11.48 -26.27 -22.13
C GLY A 60 11.07 -25.24 -21.07
N PHE A 61 9.89 -25.39 -20.47
CA PHE A 61 9.42 -24.41 -19.48
C PHE A 61 10.24 -24.46 -18.19
N ILE A 62 10.79 -23.30 -17.79
CA ILE A 62 11.47 -23.09 -16.51
C ILE A 62 10.73 -22.02 -15.69
N SER A 63 10.68 -22.20 -14.38
CA SER A 63 10.13 -21.22 -13.45
C SER A 63 11.04 -21.00 -12.24
N LYS A 64 10.71 -20.06 -11.36
CA LYS A 64 11.43 -19.87 -10.09
C LYS A 64 11.47 -21.15 -9.27
N GLN A 65 10.38 -21.93 -9.28
CA GLN A 65 10.26 -23.19 -8.56
C GLN A 65 11.26 -24.26 -9.04
N SER A 66 11.66 -24.22 -10.32
CA SER A 66 12.67 -25.13 -10.88
C SER A 66 14.03 -25.05 -10.16
N PHE A 67 14.28 -23.96 -9.41
CA PHE A 67 15.54 -23.69 -8.72
C PHE A 67 15.43 -23.75 -7.19
N GLN A 68 14.34 -24.29 -6.64
CA GLN A 68 14.17 -24.40 -5.18
C GLN A 68 15.32 -25.18 -4.51
N GLY A 69 15.68 -24.73 -3.31
CA GLY A 69 16.76 -25.33 -2.52
C GLY A 69 18.16 -24.99 -3.00
N LYS A 70 18.32 -24.11 -3.99
CA LYS A 70 19.62 -23.63 -4.48
C LYS A 70 19.67 -22.09 -4.47
N PRO A 71 20.84 -21.49 -4.18
CA PRO A 71 21.04 -20.07 -4.46
C PRO A 71 20.77 -19.77 -5.94
N LEU A 72 19.96 -18.75 -6.21
CA LEU A 72 19.56 -18.35 -7.56
C LEU A 72 20.11 -16.96 -7.86
N PHE A 73 20.79 -16.82 -9.01
CA PHE A 73 21.19 -15.54 -9.58
C PHE A 73 20.48 -15.37 -10.92
N VAL A 74 19.82 -14.23 -11.13
CA VAL A 74 19.11 -13.92 -12.37
C VAL A 74 19.96 -12.93 -13.17
N PHE A 75 20.43 -13.37 -14.34
CA PHE A 75 21.24 -12.56 -15.24
C PHE A 75 20.41 -12.13 -16.45
N PHE A 76 20.16 -10.82 -16.57
CA PHE A 76 19.48 -10.25 -17.73
C PHE A 76 20.51 -9.98 -18.83
N THR A 77 20.45 -10.74 -19.93
CA THR A 77 21.43 -10.69 -21.02
C THR A 77 20.74 -10.84 -22.37
N THR A 78 21.46 -10.50 -23.45
CA THR A 78 21.02 -10.66 -24.83
C THR A 78 22.20 -10.99 -25.74
N THR A 79 21.94 -11.63 -26.88
CA THR A 79 22.99 -12.03 -27.84
C THR A 79 23.67 -10.86 -28.54
N TRP A 80 23.10 -9.66 -28.42
CA TRP A 80 23.52 -8.44 -29.11
C TRP A 80 23.99 -7.35 -28.13
N CYS A 81 24.17 -7.68 -26.86
CA CYS A 81 24.76 -6.79 -25.87
C CYS A 81 26.25 -7.13 -25.69
N THR A 82 27.14 -6.36 -26.32
CA THR A 82 28.59 -6.59 -26.28
C THR A 82 29.26 -6.34 -24.92
N PRO A 83 28.81 -5.36 -24.09
CA PRO A 83 29.33 -5.18 -22.73
C PRO A 83 28.45 -5.81 -21.63
N CYS A 84 27.53 -6.70 -22.01
CA CYS A 84 26.92 -7.64 -21.09
C CYS A 84 27.85 -8.87 -20.96
#